data_AF-A0A920ELZ5-F1
#
_entry.id   AF-A0A920ELZ5-F1
#
_cell.length_a   1.000
_cell.length_b   1.000
_cell.length_c   1.000
_cell.angle_alpha   90.00
_cell.angle_beta   90.00
_cell.angle_gamma   90.00
#
_symmetry.space_group_name_H-M   'P 1'
#
loop_
_entity.id
_entity.type
_entity.pdbx_description
1 polymer ?
#
loop_
_entity_poly.entity_id
_entity_poly.type
_entity_poly.pdbx_seq_one_letter_code
_entity_poly.pdbx_strand_id
1 'polypeptide(L)'
;MREKGGVTDIFEKAIELEKACEEKLSHKGVYPNVDFYSGILYKEMDIPTDIFTPIFAMSRVSGWLAHWIEQIQDNKIFRPTQNYVGSDDRAYIDISNR
;
A
#
# COMPACT_ATOMS: atom_id res chain seq x y z
N MET A 1 -6.78 -23.13 25.74
CA MET A 1 -5.75 -23.35 24.70
C MET A 1 -6.49 -23.41 23.38
N ARG A 2 -6.25 -22.47 22.44
CA ARG A 2 -6.84 -22.58 21.10
C ARG A 2 -6.20 -23.78 20.41
N GLU A 3 -7.02 -24.65 19.81
CA GLU A 3 -6.53 -25.75 18.98
C GLU A 3 -5.63 -25.19 17.87
N LYS A 4 -4.38 -25.63 17.85
CA LYS A 4 -3.43 -25.29 16.79
C LYS A 4 -3.97 -25.88 15.48
N GLY A 5 -4.41 -25.03 14.56
CA GLY A 5 -4.77 -25.42 13.19
C GLY A 5 -6.23 -25.22 12.78
N GLY A 6 -7.08 -24.66 13.65
CA GLY A 6 -8.44 -24.28 13.25
C GLY A 6 -8.46 -23.00 12.41
N VAL A 7 -9.29 -22.99 11.36
CA VAL A 7 -9.65 -21.78 10.64
C VAL A 7 -10.28 -20.79 11.63
N THR A 8 -9.85 -19.53 11.63
CA THR A 8 -10.37 -18.53 12.55
C THR A 8 -11.56 -17.77 11.99
N ASP A 9 -12.40 -17.27 12.89
CA ASP A 9 -13.56 -16.43 12.55
C ASP A 9 -13.19 -15.22 11.65
N ILE A 10 -11.96 -14.68 11.81
CA ILE A 10 -11.48 -13.60 10.95
C ILE A 10 -11.17 -14.09 9.54
N PHE A 11 -10.60 -15.29 9.39
CA PHE A 11 -10.31 -15.88 8.09
C PHE A 11 -11.59 -16.25 7.33
N GLU A 12 -12.59 -16.80 8.00
CA GLU A 12 -13.91 -17.08 7.40
C GLU A 12 -14.57 -15.80 6.90
N LYS A 13 -14.57 -14.74 7.72
CA LYS A 13 -15.08 -13.42 7.31
C LYS A 13 -14.33 -12.85 6.10
N ALA A 14 -13.02 -13.08 6.01
CA ALA A 14 -12.22 -12.62 4.88
C ALA A 14 -12.59 -13.33 3.58
N ILE A 15 -12.82 -14.65 3.63
CA ILE A 15 -13.29 -15.43 2.47
C ILE A 15 -14.67 -14.95 2.01
N GLU A 16 -15.61 -14.76 2.93
CA GLU A 16 -16.95 -14.27 2.56
C GLU A 16 -16.91 -12.84 2.01
N LEU A 17 -16.03 -11.99 2.56
CA LEU A 17 -15.81 -10.65 2.02
C LEU A 17 -15.17 -10.69 0.63
N GLU A 18 -14.20 -11.57 0.38
CA GLU A 18 -13.60 -11.76 -0.95
C GLU A 18 -14.66 -12.13 -1.98
N LYS A 19 -15.52 -13.11 -1.70
CA LYS A 19 -16.62 -13.50 -2.61
C LYS A 19 -17.56 -12.33 -2.92
N ALA A 20 -17.99 -11.60 -1.89
CA ALA A 20 -18.86 -10.44 -2.07
C ALA A 20 -18.18 -9.30 -2.85
N CYS A 21 -16.87 -9.12 -2.69
CA CYS A 21 -16.07 -8.17 -3.45
C CYS A 21 -15.87 -8.63 -4.89
N GLU A 22 -15.65 -9.92 -5.14
CA GLU A 22 -15.49 -10.48 -6.47
C GLU A 22 -16.74 -10.24 -7.32
N GLU A 23 -17.93 -10.52 -6.78
CA GLU A 23 -19.20 -10.23 -7.46
C GLU A 23 -19.35 -8.75 -7.85
N LYS A 24 -18.86 -7.84 -7.01
CA LYS A 24 -19.08 -6.39 -7.17
C LYS A 24 -17.95 -5.66 -7.88
N LEU A 25 -16.72 -6.19 -7.89
CA LEU A 25 -15.53 -5.44 -8.25
C LEU A 25 -14.63 -6.15 -9.27
N SER A 26 -14.81 -7.45 -9.52
CA SER A 26 -14.03 -8.21 -10.51
C SER A 26 -14.14 -7.61 -11.93
N HIS A 27 -15.31 -7.09 -12.30
CA HIS A 27 -15.53 -6.41 -13.57
C HIS A 27 -14.69 -5.13 -13.74
N LYS A 28 -14.16 -4.58 -12.64
CA LYS A 28 -13.22 -3.45 -12.62
C LYS A 28 -11.75 -3.90 -12.46
N GLY A 29 -11.49 -5.20 -12.41
CA GLY A 29 -10.16 -5.76 -12.19
C GLY A 29 -9.64 -5.61 -10.75
N VAL A 30 -10.53 -5.43 -9.77
CA VAL A 30 -10.15 -5.26 -8.37
C VAL A 30 -10.33 -6.58 -7.63
N TYR A 31 -9.23 -7.10 -7.08
CA TYR A 31 -9.14 -8.35 -6.34
C TYR A 31 -8.33 -8.15 -5.05
N PRO A 32 -8.41 -9.06 -4.08
CA PRO A 32 -7.55 -9.02 -2.90
C PRO A 32 -6.07 -8.98 -3.29
N ASN A 33 -5.33 -8.04 -2.71
CA ASN A 33 -3.88 -7.99 -2.85
C ASN A 33 -3.20 -8.78 -1.71
N VAL A 34 -1.87 -8.82 -1.72
CA VAL A 34 -1.07 -9.51 -0.70
C VAL A 34 -1.38 -9.06 0.74
N ASP A 35 -1.78 -7.80 0.93
CA ASP A 35 -2.03 -7.21 2.25
C ASP A 35 -3.34 -7.72 2.87
N PHE A 36 -4.30 -8.13 2.04
CA PHE A 36 -5.61 -8.59 2.50
C PHE A 36 -5.50 -9.84 3.41
N TYR A 37 -4.65 -10.79 3.02
CA TYR A 37 -4.44 -12.03 3.78
C TYR A 37 -3.24 -11.97 4.72
N SER A 38 -2.20 -11.19 4.42
CA SER A 38 -0.98 -11.16 5.25
C SER A 38 -1.24 -10.63 6.66
N GLY A 39 -2.12 -9.63 6.83
CA GLY A 39 -2.49 -9.12 8.15
C GLY A 39 -3.24 -10.14 9.01
N ILE A 40 -4.08 -10.98 8.38
CA ILE A 40 -4.77 -12.08 9.06
C ILE A 40 -3.73 -13.11 9.50
N LEU A 41 -2.84 -13.53 8.59
CA LEU A 41 -1.76 -14.45 8.90
C LEU A 41 -0.90 -13.99 10.08
N TYR A 42 -0.46 -12.73 10.09
CA TYR A 42 0.35 -12.20 11.19
C TYR A 42 -0.42 -12.17 12.51
N LYS A 43 -1.71 -11.82 12.47
CA LYS A 43 -2.57 -11.86 13.65
C LYS A 43 -2.72 -13.27 14.21
N GLU A 44 -2.83 -14.28 13.34
CA GLU A 44 -2.88 -15.70 13.74
C GLU A 44 -1.55 -16.20 14.32
N MET A 45 -0.44 -15.54 13.98
CA MET A 45 0.88 -15.79 14.58
C MET A 45 1.09 -15.01 15.90
N ASP A 46 0.05 -14.37 16.44
CA ASP A 46 0.11 -13.51 17.63
C ASP A 46 1.11 -12.34 17.49
N ILE A 47 1.35 -11.89 16.26
CA ILE A 47 2.22 -10.74 15.97
C ILE A 47 1.43 -9.45 16.24
N PRO A 48 1.98 -8.48 17.00
CA PRO A 48 1.34 -7.18 17.20
C PRO A 48 1.10 -6.44 15.87
N THR A 49 -0.09 -5.86 15.71
CA THR A 49 -0.49 -5.17 14.47
C THR A 49 0.43 -4.00 14.12
N ASP A 50 0.98 -3.33 15.13
CA ASP A 50 1.93 -2.22 14.99
C ASP A 50 3.21 -2.62 14.25
N ILE A 51 3.54 -3.93 14.19
CA ILE A 51 4.75 -4.41 13.52
C ILE A 51 4.52 -5.06 12.15
N PHE A 52 3.29 -5.02 11.60
CA PHE A 52 3.00 -5.59 10.28
C PHE A 52 3.79 -4.87 9.16
N THR A 53 3.79 -3.54 9.15
CA THR A 53 4.56 -2.75 8.17
C THR A 53 6.07 -2.93 8.33
N PRO A 54 6.65 -2.95 9.55
CA PRO A 54 8.04 -3.35 9.75
C PRO A 54 8.40 -4.73 9.18
N ILE A 55 7.56 -5.75 9.33
CA ILE A 55 7.78 -7.08 8.72
C ILE A 55 7.82 -7.00 7.19
N PHE A 56 6.88 -6.26 6.60
CA PHE A 56 6.89 -5.99 5.17
C PHE A 56 8.20 -5.30 4.72
N ALA A 57 8.66 -4.30 5.46
CA ALA A 57 9.89 -3.57 5.15
C ALA A 57 11.13 -4.47 5.23
N MET A 58 11.20 -5.37 6.22
CA MET A 58 12.29 -6.35 6.33
C MET A 58 12.39 -7.27 5.11
N SER A 59 11.24 -7.68 4.54
CA SER A 59 11.24 -8.46 3.30
C SER A 59 11.59 -7.58 2.09
N ARG A 60 10.97 -6.40 1.99
CA ARG A 60 11.05 -5.53 0.81
C ARG A 60 12.41 -4.86 0.62
N VAL A 61 13.20 -4.69 1.69
CA VAL A 61 14.54 -4.08 1.61
C VAL A 61 15.45 -4.79 0.59
N SER A 62 15.31 -6.10 0.43
CA SER A 62 16.03 -6.87 -0.60
C SER A 62 15.74 -6.36 -2.02
N GLY A 63 14.46 -6.18 -2.36
CA GLY A 63 14.02 -5.65 -3.66
C GLY A 63 14.36 -4.16 -3.83
N TRP A 64 14.26 -3.35 -2.77
CA TRP A 64 14.69 -1.94 -2.82
C TRP A 64 16.18 -1.82 -3.14
N LEU A 65 17.02 -2.62 -2.50
CA LEU A 65 18.46 -2.62 -2.77
C LEU A 65 18.78 -3.16 -4.17
N ALA A 66 18.08 -4.20 -4.63
CA ALA A 66 18.24 -4.72 -5.98
C ALA A 66 17.93 -3.63 -7.04
N HIS A 67 16.77 -2.97 -6.95
CA HIS A 67 16.42 -1.88 -7.86
C HIS A 67 17.35 -0.68 -7.76
N TRP A 68 17.85 -0.36 -6.56
CA TRP A 68 18.84 0.69 -6.40
C TRP A 68 20.15 0.35 -7.11
N ILE A 69 20.63 -0.89 -6.99
CA ILE A 69 21.83 -1.39 -7.68
C ILE A 69 21.61 -1.36 -9.21
N GLU A 70 20.45 -1.79 -9.70
CA GLU A 70 20.10 -1.69 -11.13
C GLU A 70 20.13 -0.24 -11.62
N GLN A 71 19.53 0.67 -10.86
CA GLN A 71 19.47 2.09 -11.22
C GLN A 71 20.86 2.74 -11.29
N ILE A 72 21.79 2.42 -10.38
CA ILE A 72 23.12 3.05 -10.38
C ILE A 72 24.03 2.56 -11.52
N GLN A 73 23.73 1.42 -12.14
CA GLN A 73 24.49 0.90 -13.28
C GLN A 73 24.32 1.74 -14.55
N ASP A 74 23.13 2.29 -14.78
CA ASP A 74 22.82 3.21 -15.89
C ASP A 74 21.96 4.38 -15.37
N ASN A 75 22.57 5.18 -14.50
CA ASN A 75 21.83 6.13 -13.69
C ASN A 75 21.29 7.32 -14.50
N LYS A 76 20.00 7.59 -14.32
CA LYS A 76 19.32 8.79 -14.83
C LYS A 76 18.52 9.47 -13.72
N ILE A 77 18.59 10.80 -13.68
CA ILE A 77 17.80 11.59 -12.72
C ILE A 77 16.29 11.47 -13.00
N PHE A 78 15.52 11.13 -11.97
CA PHE A 78 14.06 11.21 -12.00
C PHE A 78 13.62 12.66 -11.77
N ARG A 79 13.36 13.38 -12.87
CA ARG A 79 12.91 14.78 -12.84
C ARG A 79 11.62 14.97 -13.65
N PRO A 80 10.46 14.53 -13.13
CA PRO A 80 9.18 14.82 -13.76
C PRO A 80 8.88 16.33 -13.71
N THR A 81 8.11 16.82 -14.67
CA THR A 81 7.55 18.18 -14.68
C THR A 81 6.11 18.18 -14.22
N GLN A 82 5.56 19.36 -13.96
CA GLN A 82 4.16 19.55 -13.57
C GLN A 82 3.48 20.51 -14.54
N ASN A 83 2.16 20.35 -14.72
CA ASN A 83 1.35 21.29 -15.48
C ASN A 83 0.72 22.31 -14.52
N TYR A 84 1.10 23.58 -14.65
CA TYR A 84 0.51 24.66 -13.86
C TYR A 84 -0.86 25.04 -14.42
N VAL A 85 -1.90 24.97 -13.58
CA VAL A 85 -3.29 25.32 -13.94
C VAL A 85 -3.84 26.43 -13.04
N GLY A 86 -2.97 27.15 -12.35
CA GLY A 86 -3.34 28.29 -11.52
C GLY A 86 -3.53 29.56 -12.35
N SER A 87 -3.70 30.68 -11.66
CA SER A 87 -3.80 31.99 -12.32
C SER A 87 -2.47 32.38 -12.97
N ASP A 88 -2.54 33.05 -14.12
CA ASP A 88 -1.39 33.75 -14.69
C ASP A 88 -0.83 34.80 -13.72
N ASP A 89 0.26 35.46 -14.09
CA ASP A 89 0.91 36.50 -13.28
C ASP A 89 -0.10 37.48 -12.69
N ARG A 90 -0.16 37.52 -11.35
CA ARG A 90 -1.02 38.45 -10.61
C ARG A 90 -0.18 39.54 -10.00
N ALA A 91 -0.61 40.78 -10.19
CA ALA A 91 -0.06 41.91 -9.47
C ALA A 91 -0.27 41.70 -7.96
N TYR A 92 0.78 41.92 -7.17
CA TYR A 92 0.67 41.90 -5.72
C TYR A 92 -0.19 43.07 -5.24
N ILE A 93 -1.17 42.77 -4.39
CA ILE A 93 -2.01 43.78 -3.74
C ILE A 93 -1.47 43.97 -2.32
N ASP A 94 -1.14 45.22 -1.98
CA ASP A 94 -0.69 45.59 -0.64
C ASP A 94 -1.68 45.11 0.41
N ILE A 95 -1.17 44.70 1.57
CA ILE A 95 -1.97 44.09 2.63
C ILE A 95 -3.13 44.99 3.08
N SER A 96 -2.97 46.32 3.03
CA SER A 96 -4.05 47.26 3.39
C SER A 96 -5.20 47.28 2.38
N ASN A 97 -4.99 46.76 1.16
CA ASN A 97 -5.88 46.86 0.01
C ASN A 97 -6.37 45.49 -0.51
N ARG A 98 -6.13 44.41 0.24
CA ARG A 98 -6.57 43.04 -0.10
C ARG A 98 -8.05 42.83 0.17
#